data_AF-A0AAW1UAV6-F1
#
_entry.id   AF-A0AAW1UAV6-F1
#
_cell.length_a   1.000
_cell.length_b   1.000
_cell.length_c   1.000
_cell.angle_alpha   90.00
_cell.angle_beta   90.00
_cell.angle_gamma   90.00
#
_symmetry.space_group_name_H-M   'P 1'
#
loop_
_entity.id
_entity.type
_entity.pdbx_description
1 polymer ?
#
loop_
_entity_poly.entity_id
_entity_poly.type
_entity_poly.pdbx_seq_one_letter_code
_entity_poly.pdbx_strand_id
1 'polypeptide(L)'
;MLDEMKKSISEMIRENKELKKDRKVLKTRVACLEEELGKKALQDIDAELGLAFDEADLTYYTNLFKNVLKRNPTNVECFDMAQSNSEHSRHWFFKGKMIVDNKEYEDSLIVMIMKTQEHTNKNNVIKFSDNSSAIKGFTNANLRPVNAGKTSVFQSVITNSDLIFTSETHNFPTGVAPFSGATTGTGGRIRDVQCVGYCIAGTAGYYVGNLHIPG
;
A
#
# COMPACT_ATOMS: atom_id res chain seq x y z
N MET A 1 18.92 12.40 -23.84
CA MET A 1 18.75 11.72 -22.53
C MET A 1 19.15 12.59 -21.33
N LEU A 2 20.43 12.85 -21.04
CA LEU A 2 20.81 13.63 -19.84
C LEU A 2 20.30 15.07 -19.87
N ASP A 3 20.32 15.70 -21.04
CA ASP A 3 19.84 17.08 -21.20
C ASP A 3 18.31 17.18 -21.23
N GLU A 4 17.61 16.15 -21.70
CA GLU A 4 16.14 16.05 -21.60
C GLU A 4 15.70 15.84 -20.15
N MET A 5 16.43 15.03 -19.38
CA MET A 5 16.19 14.89 -17.92
C MET A 5 16.38 16.22 -17.20
N LYS A 6 17.45 16.98 -17.51
CA LYS A 6 17.67 18.31 -16.92
C LYS A 6 16.55 19.30 -17.25
N LYS A 7 16.05 19.26 -18.49
CA LYS A 7 14.93 20.11 -18.94
C LYS A 7 13.64 19.77 -18.20
N SER A 8 13.30 18.47 -18.11
CA SER A 8 12.12 17.99 -17.37
C SER A 8 12.18 18.33 -15.87
N ILE A 9 13.34 18.17 -15.24
CA ILE A 9 13.55 18.57 -13.83
C ILE A 9 13.37 20.09 -13.66
N SER A 10 13.88 20.89 -14.60
CA SER A 10 13.76 22.35 -14.54
C SER A 10 12.32 22.83 -14.68
N GLU A 11 11.54 22.18 -15.56
CA GLU A 11 10.10 22.43 -15.73
C GLU A 11 9.31 22.04 -14.47
N MET A 12 9.56 20.86 -13.89
CA MET A 12 8.97 20.44 -12.61
C MET A 12 9.30 21.41 -11.45
N ILE A 13 10.52 21.94 -11.40
CA ILE A 13 10.91 22.93 -10.37
C ILE A 13 10.15 24.24 -10.58
N ARG A 14 9.92 24.64 -11.84
CA ARG A 14 9.18 25.87 -12.17
C ARG A 14 7.70 25.72 -11.82
N GLU A 15 7.08 24.60 -12.17
CA GLU A 15 5.69 24.28 -11.78
C GLU A 15 5.54 24.23 -10.26
N ASN A 16 6.48 23.61 -9.53
CA ASN A 16 6.46 23.62 -8.07
C ASN A 16 6.60 25.02 -7.45
N LYS A 17 7.32 25.95 -8.10
CA LYS A 17 7.43 27.34 -7.65
C LYS A 17 6.14 28.12 -7.89
N GLU A 18 5.47 27.89 -9.01
CA GLU A 18 4.14 28.46 -9.31
C GLU A 18 3.08 27.92 -8.32
N LEU A 19 3.08 26.60 -8.05
CA LEU A 19 2.21 25.95 -7.04
C LEU A 19 2.43 26.48 -5.61
N LYS A 20 3.61 27.04 -5.30
CA LYS A 20 3.87 27.68 -4.01
C LYS A 20 3.27 29.07 -3.88
N LYS A 21 3.00 29.79 -4.98
CA LYS A 21 2.43 31.14 -4.96
C LYS A 21 0.95 31.15 -4.54
N ASP A 22 0.20 30.11 -4.90
CA ASP A 22 -1.23 29.96 -4.60
C ASP A 22 -1.54 29.02 -3.42
N ARG A 23 -0.55 28.75 -2.55
CA ARG A 23 -0.79 27.90 -1.37
C ARG A 23 -1.71 28.60 -0.37
N LYS A 24 -3.00 28.33 -0.48
CA LYS A 24 -3.96 28.50 0.60
C LYS A 24 -3.40 27.77 1.83
N VAL A 25 -3.23 28.49 2.94
CA VAL A 25 -2.77 27.88 4.20
C VAL A 25 -3.86 26.91 4.63
N LEU A 26 -3.57 25.61 4.50
CA LEU A 26 -4.49 24.56 4.94
C LEU A 26 -4.75 24.74 6.43
N LYS A 27 -6.02 24.70 6.82
CA LYS A 27 -6.39 24.75 8.24
C LYS A 27 -5.72 23.57 8.96
N THR A 28 -4.88 23.87 9.94
CA THR A 28 -4.18 22.85 10.72
C THR A 28 -5.13 22.04 11.59
N ARG A 29 -6.31 22.59 11.92
CA ARG A 29 -7.38 21.92 12.66
C ARG A 29 -8.72 22.10 11.97
N VAL A 30 -9.49 21.02 11.94
CA VAL A 30 -10.83 20.94 11.36
C VAL A 30 -11.85 21.17 12.47
N ALA A 31 -12.74 22.13 12.31
CA ALA A 31 -13.67 22.61 13.35
C ALA A 31 -14.84 21.64 13.64
N CYS A 32 -14.52 20.39 13.95
CA CYS A 32 -15.48 19.32 14.21
C CYS A 32 -16.20 19.41 15.57
N LEU A 33 -15.67 20.20 16.52
CA LEU A 33 -16.29 20.42 17.83
C LEU A 33 -17.39 21.48 17.82
N GLU A 34 -17.35 22.41 16.86
CA GLU A 34 -18.30 23.51 16.81
C GLU A 34 -19.69 22.96 16.50
N GLU A 35 -20.69 23.30 17.33
CA GLU A 35 -22.05 22.76 17.26
C GLU A 35 -22.67 22.92 15.86
N GLU A 36 -22.38 24.06 15.22
CA GLU A 36 -22.89 24.44 13.90
C GLU A 36 -22.13 23.80 12.74
N LEU A 37 -20.86 23.41 12.95
CA LEU A 37 -20.02 22.87 11.88
C LEU A 37 -19.83 21.36 11.97
N GLY A 38 -19.59 20.77 13.14
CA GLY A 38 -19.56 19.33 13.38
C GLY A 38 -19.10 18.47 12.20
N LYS A 39 -20.05 17.70 11.65
CA LYS A 39 -19.89 16.86 10.46
C LYS A 39 -19.60 17.64 9.17
N LYS A 40 -20.18 18.83 9.02
CA LYS A 40 -19.96 19.72 7.87
C LYS A 40 -18.48 20.12 7.75
N ALA A 41 -17.80 20.35 8.88
CA ALA A 41 -16.35 20.61 8.86
C ALA A 41 -15.54 19.45 8.26
N LEU A 42 -15.94 18.20 8.55
CA LEU A 42 -15.31 17.02 7.97
C LEU A 42 -15.67 16.82 6.48
N GLN A 43 -16.88 17.18 6.06
CA GLN A 43 -17.26 17.18 4.65
C GLN A 43 -16.48 18.22 3.84
N ASP A 44 -16.27 19.41 4.42
CA ASP A 44 -15.57 20.49 3.74
C ASP A 44 -14.08 20.16 3.56
N ILE A 45 -13.44 19.56 4.58
CA ILE A 45 -12.03 19.13 4.47
C ILE A 45 -11.88 17.90 3.55
N ASP A 46 -12.86 17.00 3.54
CA ASP A 46 -12.91 15.87 2.61
C ASP A 46 -12.94 16.35 1.15
N ALA A 47 -13.81 17.32 0.84
CA ALA A 47 -13.89 17.91 -0.48
C ALA A 47 -12.64 18.73 -0.86
N GLU A 48 -12.04 19.45 0.11
CA GLU A 48 -10.83 20.26 -0.14
C GLU A 48 -9.59 19.39 -0.38
N LEU A 49 -9.48 18.23 0.27
CA LEU A 49 -8.29 17.36 0.23
C LEU A 49 -8.47 16.08 -0.61
N GLY A 50 -9.69 15.78 -1.04
CA GLY A 50 -10.02 14.55 -1.78
C GLY A 50 -9.84 13.29 -0.94
N LEU A 51 -10.40 13.27 0.28
CA LEU A 51 -10.22 12.17 1.23
C LEU A 51 -11.15 10.97 0.94
N ALA A 52 -12.21 11.19 0.16
CA ALA A 52 -13.19 10.19 -0.26
C ALA A 52 -13.93 9.51 0.91
N PHE A 53 -14.26 10.27 1.96
CA PHE A 53 -15.07 9.75 3.07
C PHE A 53 -16.51 9.49 2.63
N ASP A 54 -17.04 8.34 3.04
CA ASP A 54 -18.46 8.05 2.89
C ASP A 54 -19.29 8.56 4.10
N GLU A 55 -20.60 8.32 4.05
CA GLU A 55 -21.51 8.78 5.11
C GLU A 55 -21.26 8.07 6.46
N ALA A 56 -20.80 6.82 6.44
CA ALA A 56 -20.47 6.05 7.62
C ALA A 56 -19.15 6.55 8.25
N ASP A 57 -18.14 6.81 7.42
CA ASP A 57 -16.87 7.44 7.80
C ASP A 57 -17.12 8.79 8.47
N LEU A 58 -17.85 9.69 7.81
CA LEU A 58 -18.15 11.01 8.36
C LEU A 58 -18.87 10.92 9.69
N THR A 59 -19.82 9.99 9.82
CA THR A 59 -20.56 9.79 11.07
C THR A 59 -19.66 9.25 12.18
N TYR A 60 -18.83 8.25 11.87
CA TYR A 60 -17.90 7.65 12.81
C TYR A 60 -16.84 8.66 13.29
N TYR A 61 -16.17 9.36 12.37
CA TYR A 61 -15.14 10.34 12.71
C TYR A 61 -15.73 11.55 13.43
N THR A 62 -16.92 12.03 13.05
CA THR A 62 -17.60 13.09 13.81
C THR A 62 -17.82 12.66 15.26
N ASN A 63 -18.33 11.45 15.49
CA ASN A 63 -18.52 10.93 16.84
C ASN A 63 -17.20 10.76 17.60
N LEU A 64 -16.17 10.22 16.94
CA LEU A 64 -14.85 10.02 17.51
C LEU A 64 -14.26 11.35 18.01
N PHE A 65 -14.24 12.38 17.17
CA PHE A 65 -13.64 13.66 17.55
C PHE A 65 -14.51 14.51 18.47
N LYS A 66 -15.84 14.51 18.26
CA LYS A 66 -16.78 15.29 19.08
C LYS A 66 -17.00 14.68 20.46
N ASN A 67 -17.32 13.38 20.53
CA ASN A 67 -17.83 12.77 21.76
C ASN A 67 -16.76 11.98 22.53
N VAL A 68 -15.83 11.31 21.82
CA VAL A 68 -14.82 10.44 22.45
C VAL A 68 -13.55 11.21 22.79
N LEU A 69 -12.91 11.81 21.78
CA LEU A 69 -11.62 12.51 21.93
C LEU A 69 -11.78 13.96 22.38
N LYS A 70 -12.96 14.55 22.20
CA LYS A 70 -13.31 15.93 22.58
C LYS A 70 -12.27 16.96 22.10
N ARG A 71 -11.81 16.80 20.86
CA ARG A 71 -10.88 17.72 20.20
C ARG A 71 -11.13 17.76 18.69
N ASN A 72 -10.76 18.87 18.07
CA ASN A 72 -10.71 18.97 16.61
C ASN A 72 -9.62 18.05 16.02
N PRO A 73 -9.89 17.31 14.93
CA PRO A 73 -8.85 16.62 14.19
C PRO A 73 -7.92 17.62 13.51
N THR A 74 -6.67 17.21 13.32
CA THR A 74 -5.75 17.88 12.41
C THR A 74 -5.96 17.39 10.98
N ASN A 75 -5.54 18.18 10.00
CA ASN A 75 -5.57 17.75 8.60
C ASN A 75 -4.71 16.49 8.35
N VAL A 76 -3.60 16.33 9.08
CA VAL A 76 -2.74 15.12 9.02
C VAL A 76 -3.50 13.90 9.50
N GLU A 77 -4.25 14.01 10.61
CA GLU A 77 -5.10 12.90 11.09
C GLU A 77 -6.21 12.57 10.10
N CYS A 78 -6.84 13.58 9.47
CA CYS A 78 -7.82 13.34 8.42
C CYS A 78 -7.21 12.58 7.23
N PHE A 79 -6.02 12.97 6.77
CA PHE A 79 -5.31 12.25 5.72
C PHE A 79 -4.97 10.82 6.12
N ASP A 80 -4.44 10.61 7.33
CA ASP A 80 -4.09 9.28 7.82
C ASP A 80 -5.32 8.36 7.89
N MET A 81 -6.44 8.87 8.41
CA MET A 81 -7.71 8.12 8.44
C MET A 81 -8.17 7.73 7.04
N ALA A 82 -8.08 8.64 6.07
CA ALA A 82 -8.47 8.39 4.68
C ALA A 82 -7.60 7.31 4.01
N GLN A 83 -6.29 7.34 4.23
CA GLN A 83 -5.39 6.34 3.63
C GLN A 83 -5.49 4.99 4.34
N SER A 84 -5.54 5.00 5.67
CA SER A 84 -5.60 3.80 6.51
C SER A 84 -6.93 3.06 6.38
N ASN A 85 -8.03 3.78 6.17
CA ASN A 85 -9.34 3.22 5.84
C ASN A 85 -9.69 3.46 4.38
N SER A 86 -8.76 3.20 3.46
CA SER A 86 -9.09 3.05 2.04
C SER A 86 -9.34 1.58 1.70
N GLU A 87 -9.98 1.32 0.56
CA GLU A 87 -10.25 -0.06 0.10
C GLU A 87 -8.95 -0.83 -0.08
N HIS A 88 -7.98 -0.15 -0.69
CA HIS A 88 -6.66 -0.67 -0.96
C HIS A 88 -5.94 -1.11 0.33
N SER A 89 -6.16 -0.41 1.45
CA SER A 89 -5.52 -0.71 2.74
C SER A 89 -6.29 -1.73 3.60
N ARG A 90 -7.64 -1.69 3.57
CA ARG A 90 -8.48 -2.50 4.47
C ARG A 90 -9.03 -3.77 3.82
N HIS A 91 -9.10 -3.81 2.49
CA HIS A 91 -9.66 -4.89 1.69
C HIS A 91 -11.12 -5.23 2.05
N TRP A 92 -11.99 -4.21 2.11
CA TRP A 92 -13.38 -4.43 2.52
C TRP A 92 -14.14 -5.37 1.60
N PHE A 93 -13.89 -5.35 0.28
CA PHE A 93 -14.52 -6.29 -0.65
C PHE A 93 -14.17 -7.74 -0.34
N PHE A 94 -12.93 -8.02 0.07
CA PHE A 94 -12.49 -9.37 0.43
C PHE A 94 -13.03 -9.83 1.78
N LYS A 95 -13.26 -8.90 2.72
CA LYS A 95 -13.77 -9.19 4.08
C LYS A 95 -15.28 -9.08 4.20
N GLY A 96 -15.92 -8.45 3.22
CA GLY A 96 -17.34 -8.14 3.23
C GLY A 96 -18.20 -9.40 3.20
N LYS A 97 -19.44 -9.23 3.67
CA LYS A 97 -20.48 -10.24 3.59
C LYS A 97 -20.90 -10.42 2.12
N MET A 98 -21.00 -11.68 1.69
CA MET A 98 -21.38 -12.01 0.32
C MET A 98 -22.84 -12.44 0.25
N ILE A 99 -23.59 -11.80 -0.65
CA ILE A 99 -24.95 -12.18 -1.02
C ILE A 99 -24.99 -12.31 -2.54
N VAL A 100 -25.23 -13.53 -3.05
CA VAL A 100 -25.34 -13.81 -4.49
C VAL A 100 -26.70 -14.43 -4.74
N ASP A 101 -27.46 -13.88 -5.68
CA ASP A 101 -28.84 -14.33 -5.98
C ASP A 101 -29.74 -14.44 -4.74
N ASN A 102 -29.66 -13.43 -3.86
CA ASN A 102 -30.35 -13.38 -2.56
C ASN A 102 -29.98 -14.49 -1.57
N LYS A 103 -28.91 -15.24 -1.82
CA LYS A 103 -28.36 -16.24 -0.89
C LYS A 103 -27.11 -15.68 -0.23
N GLU A 104 -27.15 -15.62 1.09
CA GLU A 104 -26.00 -15.27 1.91
C GLU A 104 -25.03 -16.44 1.99
N TYR A 105 -23.74 -16.15 1.80
CA TYR A 105 -22.65 -17.09 2.00
C TYR A 105 -22.06 -16.91 3.40
N GLU A 106 -21.77 -18.01 4.09
CA GLU A 106 -21.22 -17.96 5.46
C GLU A 106 -19.83 -17.31 5.51
N ASP A 107 -18.98 -17.62 4.52
CA ASP A 107 -17.61 -17.11 4.46
C ASP A 107 -17.50 -15.86 3.57
N SER A 108 -16.59 -14.96 3.94
CA SER A 108 -16.10 -13.93 3.02
C SER A 108 -15.01 -14.48 2.10
N LEU A 109 -14.67 -13.74 1.03
CA LEU A 109 -13.65 -14.17 0.06
C LEU A 109 -12.30 -14.48 0.73
N ILE A 110 -11.86 -13.65 1.68
CA ILE A 110 -10.59 -13.90 2.38
C ILE A 110 -10.66 -15.16 3.25
N VAL A 111 -11.80 -15.43 3.88
CA VAL A 111 -11.98 -16.65 4.68
C VAL A 111 -11.95 -17.88 3.79
N MET A 112 -12.59 -17.83 2.61
CA MET A 112 -12.50 -18.92 1.62
C MET A 112 -11.04 -19.18 1.20
N ILE A 113 -10.24 -18.13 0.98
CA ILE A 113 -8.80 -18.26 0.69
C ILE A 113 -8.05 -18.88 1.88
N MET A 114 -8.34 -18.44 3.11
CA MET A 114 -7.72 -18.99 4.31
C MET A 114 -8.06 -20.47 4.52
N LYS A 115 -9.29 -20.92 4.21
CA LYS A 115 -9.71 -22.33 4.32
C LYS A 115 -8.94 -23.26 3.39
N THR A 116 -8.33 -22.77 2.32
CA THR A 116 -7.42 -23.59 1.50
C THR A 116 -6.27 -24.20 2.32
N GLN A 117 -5.95 -23.63 3.48
CA GLN A 117 -4.96 -24.15 4.41
C GLN A 117 -5.33 -25.50 5.03
N GLU A 118 -6.61 -25.86 5.05
CA GLU A 118 -7.11 -27.14 5.57
C GLU A 118 -6.79 -28.29 4.62
N HIS A 119 -6.54 -27.99 3.34
CA HIS A 119 -6.37 -28.96 2.26
C HIS A 119 -5.03 -28.84 1.51
N THR A 120 -4.16 -27.90 1.91
CA THR A 120 -2.84 -27.71 1.28
C THR A 120 -1.73 -28.39 2.08
N ASN A 121 -0.54 -28.51 1.47
CA ASN A 121 0.63 -29.08 2.11
C ASN A 121 0.97 -28.34 3.42
N LYS A 122 1.31 -29.10 4.47
CA LYS A 122 1.68 -28.57 5.79
C LYS A 122 3.13 -28.06 5.83
N ASN A 123 3.50 -27.19 4.90
CA ASN A 123 4.85 -26.60 4.81
C ASN A 123 4.87 -25.08 4.92
N ASN A 124 3.74 -24.41 5.12
CA ASN A 124 3.71 -22.96 5.34
C ASN A 124 4.38 -22.60 6.68
N VAL A 125 5.30 -21.65 6.66
CA VAL A 125 6.00 -21.08 7.82
C VAL A 125 5.42 -19.72 8.18
N ILE A 126 5.07 -18.91 7.18
CA ILE A 126 4.41 -17.60 7.33
C ILE A 126 3.18 -17.56 6.42
N LYS A 127 2.02 -17.19 6.98
CA LYS A 127 0.76 -17.03 6.22
C LYS A 127 -0.17 -16.03 6.92
N PHE A 128 -0.74 -15.10 6.14
CA PHE A 128 -1.74 -14.11 6.57
C PHE A 128 -1.35 -13.23 7.79
N SER A 129 -0.06 -13.14 8.12
CA SER A 129 0.42 -12.45 9.33
C SER A 129 1.59 -11.50 9.07
N ASP A 130 2.03 -11.35 7.82
CA ASP A 130 3.18 -10.53 7.43
C ASP A 130 3.01 -10.07 5.95
N ASN A 131 3.90 -9.19 5.48
CA ASN A 131 3.91 -8.65 4.11
C ASN A 131 4.31 -9.67 3.05
N SER A 132 4.75 -10.86 3.46
CA SER A 132 5.04 -11.97 2.56
C SER A 132 4.66 -13.30 3.21
N SER A 133 4.40 -14.28 2.35
CA SER A 133 4.26 -15.67 2.77
C SER A 133 5.58 -16.40 2.68
N ALA A 134 5.74 -17.46 3.46
CA ALA A 134 6.93 -18.31 3.38
C ALA A 134 6.56 -19.78 3.56
N ILE A 135 7.28 -20.65 2.85
CA ILE A 135 7.20 -22.09 3.02
C ILE A 135 8.56 -22.64 3.45
N LYS A 136 8.53 -23.80 4.09
CA LYS A 136 9.71 -24.54 4.50
C LYS A 136 10.58 -24.79 3.28
N GLY A 137 11.82 -24.32 3.33
CA GLY A 137 12.78 -24.52 2.27
C GLY A 137 13.74 -25.65 2.59
N PHE A 138 15.01 -25.44 2.33
CA PHE A 138 16.03 -26.49 2.37
C PHE A 138 17.37 -25.98 2.87
N THR A 139 18.22 -26.93 3.24
CA THR A 139 19.61 -26.67 3.63
C THR A 139 20.43 -26.28 2.40
N ASN A 140 21.11 -25.14 2.46
CA ASN A 140 21.99 -24.67 1.40
C ASN A 140 23.28 -24.08 1.98
N ALA A 141 24.29 -23.93 1.11
CA ALA A 141 25.54 -23.26 1.43
C ALA A 141 25.45 -21.78 1.01
N ASN A 142 25.56 -20.87 1.96
CA ASN A 142 25.59 -19.42 1.71
C ASN A 142 27.01 -18.88 1.87
N LEU A 143 27.45 -18.05 0.93
CA LEU A 143 28.65 -17.25 1.13
C LEU A 143 28.31 -16.04 1.99
N ARG A 144 28.93 -15.94 3.17
CA ARG A 144 28.74 -14.81 4.09
C ARG A 144 30.09 -14.23 4.51
N PRO A 145 30.20 -12.91 4.71
CA PRO A 145 31.39 -12.33 5.32
C PRO A 145 31.52 -12.85 6.75
N VAL A 146 32.74 -13.14 7.19
CA VAL A 146 33.00 -13.55 8.59
C VAL A 146 32.60 -12.43 9.56
N ASN A 147 32.84 -11.17 9.19
CA ASN A 147 32.44 -10.00 9.97
C ASN A 147 31.66 -9.01 9.11
N ALA A 148 30.38 -8.82 9.40
CA ALA A 148 29.58 -7.79 8.73
C ALA A 148 30.03 -6.37 9.14
N GLY A 149 30.07 -5.44 8.19
CA GLY A 149 30.45 -4.04 8.44
C GLY A 149 31.95 -3.74 8.51
N LYS A 150 32.82 -4.75 8.31
CA LYS A 150 34.27 -4.58 8.18
C LYS A 150 34.81 -5.43 7.02
N THR A 151 35.96 -5.06 6.48
CA THR A 151 36.67 -5.90 5.51
C THR A 151 36.95 -7.27 6.14
N SER A 152 36.43 -8.33 5.52
CA SER A 152 36.63 -9.70 5.98
C SER A 152 36.56 -10.67 4.81
N VAL A 153 37.12 -11.86 5.00
CA VAL A 153 36.99 -12.96 4.05
C VAL A 153 35.55 -13.47 4.03
N PHE A 154 35.12 -14.00 2.89
CA PHE A 154 33.88 -14.76 2.80
C PHE A 154 34.13 -16.21 3.21
N GLN A 155 33.15 -16.80 3.87
CA GLN A 155 33.14 -18.23 4.18
C GLN A 155 31.80 -18.85 3.75
N SER A 156 31.86 -20.13 3.40
CA SER A 156 30.66 -20.93 3.15
C SER A 156 30.03 -21.33 4.49
N VAL A 157 28.76 -20.99 4.68
CA VAL A 157 27.97 -21.31 5.86
C VAL A 157 26.77 -22.15 5.43
N ILE A 158 26.65 -23.35 6.00
CA ILE A 158 25.46 -24.19 5.81
C ILE A 158 24.30 -23.58 6.61
N THR A 159 23.18 -23.31 5.96
CA THR A 159 21.99 -22.68 6.58
C THR A 159 20.72 -23.33 6.05
N ASN A 160 19.70 -23.45 6.90
CA ASN A 160 18.35 -23.76 6.45
C ASN A 160 17.69 -22.46 6.00
N SER A 161 17.35 -22.38 4.71
CA SER A 161 16.71 -21.20 4.13
C SER A 161 15.30 -21.55 3.71
N ASP A 162 14.32 -20.86 4.29
CA ASP A 162 12.93 -20.92 3.85
C ASP A 162 12.70 -20.07 2.60
N LEU A 163 11.65 -20.39 1.85
CA LEU A 163 11.35 -19.73 0.58
C LEU A 163 10.21 -18.72 0.77
N ILE A 164 10.50 -17.46 0.46
CA ILE A 164 9.56 -16.35 0.58
C ILE A 164 8.87 -16.10 -0.76
N PHE A 165 7.55 -15.94 -0.71
CA PHE A 165 6.70 -15.63 -1.85
C PHE A 165 5.81 -14.44 -1.55
N THR A 166 5.82 -13.49 -2.48
CA THR A 166 4.90 -12.35 -2.48
C THR A 166 4.72 -11.89 -3.92
N SER A 167 3.53 -11.41 -4.21
CA SER A 167 3.12 -10.83 -5.48
C SER A 167 2.29 -9.60 -5.16
N GLU A 168 2.56 -8.54 -5.91
CA GLU A 168 1.80 -7.29 -5.85
C GLU A 168 1.44 -6.85 -7.26
N THR A 169 0.54 -5.88 -7.35
CA THR A 169 0.21 -5.23 -8.61
C THR A 169 0.32 -3.72 -8.43
N HIS A 170 0.59 -3.00 -9.52
CA HIS A 170 0.74 -1.54 -9.49
C HIS A 170 -0.01 -0.90 -10.66
N ASN A 171 -1.26 -1.33 -10.84
CA ASN A 171 -2.05 -1.16 -12.07
C ASN A 171 -2.35 0.31 -12.37
N PHE A 172 -3.01 1.01 -11.45
CA PHE A 172 -3.45 2.39 -11.68
C PHE A 172 -2.27 3.34 -11.97
N PRO A 173 -1.18 3.37 -11.19
CA PRO A 173 -0.07 4.27 -11.49
C PRO A 173 0.70 3.87 -12.76
N THR A 174 0.73 2.59 -13.12
CA THR A 174 1.30 2.14 -14.41
C THR A 174 0.45 2.61 -15.59
N GLY A 175 -0.88 2.70 -15.42
CA GLY A 175 -1.76 3.31 -16.42
C GLY A 175 -1.53 4.80 -16.64
N VAL A 176 -1.08 5.53 -15.60
CA VAL A 176 -0.78 6.97 -15.67
C VAL A 176 0.65 7.23 -16.17
N ALA A 177 1.63 6.54 -15.60
CA ALA A 177 3.05 6.71 -15.89
C ALA A 177 3.74 5.33 -15.92
N PRO A 178 3.79 4.65 -17.08
CA PRO A 178 4.17 3.23 -17.16
C PRO A 178 5.52 2.90 -16.55
N PHE A 179 6.57 3.68 -16.87
CA PHE A 179 7.92 3.43 -16.37
C PHE A 179 8.00 3.59 -14.85
N SER A 180 7.51 4.73 -14.32
CA SER A 180 7.52 5.00 -12.89
C SER A 180 6.64 4.01 -12.12
N GLY A 181 5.43 3.71 -12.62
CA GLY A 181 4.53 2.75 -11.99
C GLY A 181 5.09 1.34 -11.92
N ALA A 182 5.71 0.84 -13.00
CA ALA A 182 6.34 -0.47 -13.01
C ALA A 182 7.57 -0.55 -12.08
N THR A 183 8.39 0.52 -12.05
CA THR A 183 9.59 0.56 -11.21
C THR A 183 9.25 0.70 -9.72
N THR A 184 8.27 1.53 -9.34
CA THR A 184 7.82 1.62 -7.95
C THR A 184 7.10 0.36 -7.47
N GLY A 185 6.33 -0.30 -8.34
CA GLY A 185 5.73 -1.61 -8.05
C GLY A 185 6.78 -2.68 -7.78
N THR A 186 7.79 -2.78 -8.65
CA THR A 186 8.91 -3.71 -8.44
C THR A 186 9.67 -3.39 -7.15
N GLY A 187 9.93 -2.10 -6.90
CA GLY A 187 10.63 -1.63 -5.71
C GLY A 187 9.85 -1.88 -4.41
N GLY A 188 8.53 -1.72 -4.40
CA GLY A 188 7.65 -2.07 -3.27
C GLY A 188 7.80 -3.54 -2.91
N ARG A 189 7.56 -4.40 -3.89
CA ARG A 189 7.67 -5.85 -3.76
C ARG A 189 9.03 -6.31 -3.22
N ILE A 190 10.13 -5.69 -3.68
CA ILE A 190 11.47 -6.00 -3.15
C ILE A 190 11.57 -5.65 -1.66
N ARG A 191 11.02 -4.50 -1.22
CA ARG A 191 11.02 -4.09 0.18
C ARG A 191 10.19 -5.05 1.05
N ASP A 192 9.04 -5.52 0.57
CA ASP A 192 8.24 -6.48 1.34
C ASP A 192 8.98 -7.79 1.59
N VAL A 193 9.67 -8.30 0.58
CA VAL A 193 10.56 -9.45 0.77
C VAL A 193 11.69 -9.14 1.73
N GLN A 194 12.29 -7.95 1.64
CA GLN A 194 13.41 -7.54 2.49
C GLN A 194 13.03 -7.32 3.96
N CYS A 195 11.77 -6.98 4.25
CA CYS A 195 11.24 -6.92 5.61
C CYS A 195 11.15 -8.30 6.27
N VAL A 196 11.01 -9.37 5.47
CA VAL A 196 10.93 -10.76 5.96
C VAL A 196 12.27 -11.51 5.83
N GLY A 197 13.05 -11.21 4.80
CA GLY A 197 14.30 -11.92 4.46
C GLY A 197 15.07 -11.24 3.33
N TYR A 198 15.47 -11.99 2.29
CA TYR A 198 16.24 -11.44 1.17
C TYR A 198 15.67 -11.89 -0.19
N CYS A 199 15.68 -10.97 -1.16
CA CYS A 199 15.17 -11.22 -2.50
C CYS A 199 16.24 -11.88 -3.37
N ILE A 200 15.94 -13.06 -3.93
CA ILE A 200 16.85 -13.82 -4.81
C ILE A 200 16.42 -13.81 -6.28
N ALA A 201 15.13 -13.62 -6.54
CA ALA A 201 14.54 -13.64 -7.87
C ALA A 201 13.26 -12.80 -7.89
N GLY A 202 12.88 -12.35 -9.09
CA GLY A 202 11.64 -11.61 -9.34
C GLY A 202 11.00 -12.07 -10.64
N THR A 203 9.69 -11.94 -10.70
CA THR A 203 8.87 -12.19 -11.90
C THR A 203 8.06 -10.94 -12.20
N ALA A 204 7.82 -10.67 -13.48
CA ALA A 204 6.96 -9.57 -13.92
C ALA A 204 5.87 -10.10 -14.85
N GLY A 205 4.66 -9.55 -14.73
CA GLY A 205 3.52 -9.86 -15.58
C GLY A 205 2.90 -8.56 -16.08
N TYR A 206 2.56 -8.52 -17.38
CA TYR A 206 1.90 -7.39 -18.01
C TYR A 206 0.66 -7.89 -18.75
N TYR A 207 -0.43 -7.17 -18.59
CA TYR A 207 -1.66 -7.37 -19.36
C TYR A 207 -2.10 -6.02 -19.91
N VAL A 208 -2.11 -5.89 -21.23
CA VAL A 208 -2.36 -4.63 -21.94
C VAL A 208 -3.38 -4.84 -23.06
N GLY A 209 -3.99 -3.76 -23.52
CA GLY A 209 -4.83 -3.79 -24.72
C GLY A 209 -4.03 -4.04 -26.01
N ASN A 210 -4.71 -3.98 -27.15
CA ASN A 210 -4.09 -4.14 -28.47
C ASN A 210 -2.95 -3.14 -28.68
N LEU A 211 -1.81 -3.62 -29.17
CA LEU A 211 -0.60 -2.79 -29.29
C LEU A 211 -0.67 -1.76 -30.42
N HIS A 212 -1.46 -2.02 -31.47
CA HIS A 212 -1.59 -1.16 -32.66
C HIS A 212 -0.25 -0.59 -33.15
N ILE A 213 0.78 -1.44 -33.25
CA ILE A 213 2.13 -1.04 -33.67
C ILE A 213 2.07 -0.49 -35.11
N PRO A 214 2.49 0.76 -35.37
CA PRO A 214 2.49 1.32 -36.72
C PRO A 214 3.41 0.53 -37.67
N GLY A 215 2.88 0.17 -38.85
CA GLY A 215 3.53 -0.65 -39.87
C GLY A 215 2.58 -0.90 -41.02
#